data_AF-A0A089P5Y6-F1
#
_entry.id   AF-A0A089P5Y6-F1
#
_cell.length_a   1.000
_cell.length_b   1.000
_cell.length_c   1.000
_cell.angle_alpha   90.00
_cell.angle_beta   90.00
_cell.angle_gamma   90.00
#
_symmetry.space_group_name_H-M   'P 1'
#
loop_
_entity.id
_entity.type
_entity.pdbx_description
1 polymer ?
#
loop_
_entity_poly.entity_id
_entity_poly.type
_entity_poly.pdbx_seq_one_letter_code
_entity_poly.pdbx_strand_id
1 'polypeptide(L)'
;MIIKNNTTKLLVTLSFILILPFVQKQWFNLYSLNINDISFYSILYYLSGAICPFLVYVNSLKNYTYYKFNKEKIHSIKIIKGKRLLFLVAINLIFLSYLIADYIYINFDLIFNLFLEGVNVPKPDILQLSFFIFLISISLIFKKSRFLLKKIILVNFILISIYLWHLQINNISVDDQFHIYRYFGLNDLNLINIFILVAIEISFYTWSFISYKTNLSDWIVPKPQKGDVIPFLNIFIFYFFIIIYYSILT
;
A
#
# COMPACT_ATOMS: atom_id res chain seq x y z
N MET A 1 4.56 8.83 -28.94
CA MET A 1 3.35 8.20 -28.34
C MET A 1 2.84 9.13 -27.25
N ILE A 2 1.74 9.84 -27.49
CA ILE A 2 1.14 10.76 -26.51
C ILE A 2 0.67 9.89 -25.34
N ILE A 3 1.36 9.99 -24.20
CA ILE A 3 0.85 9.51 -22.92
C ILE A 3 -0.51 10.18 -22.79
N LYS A 4 -1.60 9.41 -22.87
CA LYS A 4 -2.96 9.89 -22.62
C LYS A 4 -2.99 10.24 -21.13
N ASN A 5 -2.48 11.42 -20.81
CA ASN A 5 -2.18 11.82 -19.46
C ASN A 5 -3.52 11.99 -18.78
N ASN A 6 -3.81 11.10 -17.84
CA ASN A 6 -5.06 11.07 -17.08
C ASN A 6 -5.06 12.19 -16.01
N THR A 7 -4.37 13.30 -16.28
CA THR A 7 -4.09 14.40 -15.35
C THR A 7 -5.37 15.02 -14.83
N THR A 8 -6.39 15.12 -15.67
CA THR A 8 -7.73 15.58 -15.26
C THR A 8 -8.34 14.64 -14.23
N LYS A 9 -8.25 13.31 -14.43
CA LYS A 9 -8.76 12.35 -13.44
C LYS A 9 -7.95 12.38 -12.15
N LEU A 10 -6.63 12.51 -12.24
CA LEU A 10 -5.78 12.68 -11.05
C LEU A 10 -6.20 13.93 -10.28
N LEU A 11 -6.31 15.09 -10.95
CA LEU A 11 -6.74 16.35 -10.34
C LEU A 11 -8.10 16.22 -9.66
N VAL A 12 -9.09 15.60 -10.32
CA VAL A 12 -10.42 15.37 -9.74
C VAL A 12 -10.34 14.46 -8.50
N THR A 13 -9.55 13.38 -8.55
CA THR A 13 -9.36 12.52 -7.38
C THR A 13 -8.68 13.26 -6.23
N LEU A 14 -7.70 14.12 -6.53
CA LEU A 14 -6.99 14.91 -5.52
C LEU A 14 -7.91 15.96 -4.88
N SER A 15 -8.75 16.64 -5.67
CA SER A 15 -9.73 17.57 -5.11
C SER A 15 -10.74 16.88 -4.20
N PHE A 16 -11.17 15.66 -4.56
CA PHE A 16 -12.07 14.87 -3.71
C PHE A 16 -11.40 14.48 -2.39
N ILE A 17 -10.13 14.05 -2.43
CA ILE A 17 -9.33 13.72 -1.25
C ILE A 17 -9.17 14.94 -0.33
N LEU A 18 -9.04 16.16 -0.85
CA LEU A 18 -8.91 17.35 0.00
C LEU A 18 -10.23 17.77 0.67
N ILE A 19 -11.38 17.55 0.02
CA ILE A 19 -12.70 17.97 0.52
C ILE A 19 -13.26 16.96 1.53
N LEU A 20 -13.05 15.67 1.28
CA LEU A 20 -13.70 14.58 2.02
C LEU A 20 -13.42 14.59 3.55
N PRO A 21 -12.21 14.90 4.06
CA PRO A 21 -11.97 15.00 5.51
C PRO A 21 -12.90 16.01 6.21
N PHE A 22 -13.17 17.15 5.56
CA PHE A 22 -14.04 18.18 6.13
C PHE A 22 -15.49 17.72 6.21
N VAL A 23 -15.97 17.04 5.16
CA VAL A 23 -17.31 16.43 5.14
C VAL A 23 -17.42 15.35 6.22
N GLN A 24 -16.38 14.53 6.38
CA GLN A 24 -16.33 13.49 7.40
C GLN A 24 -16.36 14.06 8.84
N LYS A 25 -15.63 15.16 9.11
CA LYS A 25 -15.71 15.87 10.41
C LYS A 25 -17.11 16.45 10.66
N GLN A 26 -17.79 16.96 9.64
CA GLN A 26 -19.18 17.41 9.78
C GLN A 26 -20.13 16.25 10.10
N TRP A 27 -19.99 15.10 9.43
CA TRP A 27 -20.78 13.91 9.73
C TRP A 27 -20.50 13.36 11.14
N PHE A 28 -19.25 13.42 11.61
CA PHE A 28 -18.93 13.07 13.00
C PHE A 28 -19.68 13.96 14.00
N ASN A 29 -19.69 15.27 13.79
CA ASN A 29 -20.42 16.20 14.66
C ASN A 29 -21.92 15.94 14.67
N LEU A 30 -22.50 15.57 13.52
CA LEU A 30 -23.93 15.21 13.44
C LEU A 30 -24.21 13.85 14.08
N TYR A 31 -23.28 12.90 13.95
CA TYR A 31 -23.34 11.61 14.61
C TYR A 31 -23.32 11.75 16.13
N SER A 32 -22.41 12.56 16.69
CA SER A 32 -22.26 12.75 18.13
C SER A 32 -23.44 13.47 18.79
N LEU A 33 -24.20 14.27 18.02
CA LEU A 33 -25.42 14.93 18.49
C LEU A 33 -26.65 14.01 18.47
N ASN A 34 -26.53 12.80 17.91
CA ASN A 34 -27.67 11.91 17.77
C ASN A 34 -27.89 11.07 19.04
N ILE A 35 -29.15 10.99 19.46
CA ILE A 35 -29.57 10.26 20.67
C ILE A 35 -29.83 8.77 20.35
N ASN A 36 -30.09 8.44 19.08
CA ASN A 36 -30.31 7.05 18.63
C ASN A 36 -29.04 6.48 17.99
N ASP A 37 -28.60 5.31 18.48
CA ASP A 37 -27.40 4.60 18.00
C ASP A 37 -27.46 4.26 16.49
N ILE A 38 -28.66 3.99 15.96
CA ILE A 38 -28.90 3.64 14.56
C ILE A 38 -29.67 4.78 13.89
N SER A 39 -28.93 5.70 13.29
CA SER A 39 -29.47 6.84 12.57
C SER A 39 -28.86 6.95 11.19
N PHE A 40 -29.51 7.70 10.30
CA PHE A 40 -28.97 7.95 8.97
C PHE A 40 -27.55 8.56 9.03
N TYR A 41 -27.30 9.46 9.99
CA TYR A 41 -25.98 10.07 10.18
C TYR A 41 -24.94 9.09 10.73
N SER A 42 -25.33 8.15 11.60
CA SER A 42 -24.39 7.10 12.05
C SER A 42 -23.98 6.20 10.88
N ILE A 43 -24.92 5.77 10.04
CA ILE A 43 -24.62 4.97 8.84
C ILE A 43 -23.69 5.72 7.88
N LEU A 44 -23.96 7.01 7.60
CA LEU A 44 -23.09 7.84 6.75
C LEU A 44 -21.68 7.96 7.32
N TYR A 45 -21.56 8.22 8.62
CA TYR A 45 -20.26 8.34 9.27
C TYR A 45 -19.48 7.02 9.23
N TYR A 46 -20.14 5.88 9.52
CA TYR A 46 -19.52 4.55 9.40
C TYR A 46 -19.01 4.27 7.98
N LEU A 47 -19.83 4.53 6.96
CA LEU A 47 -19.44 4.32 5.56
C LEU A 47 -18.34 5.27 5.10
N SER A 48 -18.26 6.47 5.67
CA SER A 48 -17.29 7.49 5.26
C SER A 48 -15.84 7.04 5.41
N GLY A 49 -15.51 6.30 6.49
CA GLY A 49 -14.17 5.77 6.72
C GLY A 49 -13.72 4.74 5.70
N ALA A 50 -14.64 4.08 4.98
CA ALA A 50 -14.30 3.13 3.93
C ALA A 50 -14.00 3.80 2.57
N ILE A 51 -14.43 5.07 2.37
CA ILE A 51 -14.33 5.76 1.07
C ILE A 51 -12.87 5.97 0.66
N CYS A 52 -12.04 6.51 1.55
CA CYS A 52 -10.63 6.79 1.26
C CYS A 52 -9.83 5.49 0.99
N PRO A 53 -9.90 4.43 1.84
CA PRO A 53 -9.25 3.16 1.57
C PRO A 53 -9.66 2.54 0.24
N PHE A 54 -10.96 2.60 -0.10
CA PHE A 54 -11.46 2.10 -1.37
C PHE A 54 -10.94 2.89 -2.57
N LEU A 55 -10.84 4.22 -2.44
CA LEU A 55 -10.24 5.07 -3.47
C LEU A 55 -8.77 4.69 -3.72
N VAL A 56 -7.98 4.52 -2.65
CA VAL A 56 -6.58 4.06 -2.73
C VAL A 56 -6.49 2.71 -3.43
N TYR A 57 -7.33 1.74 -3.05
CA TYR A 57 -7.39 0.42 -3.68
C TYR A 57 -7.66 0.51 -5.19
N VAL A 58 -8.72 1.22 -5.59
CA VAL A 58 -9.10 1.34 -7.00
C VAL A 58 -8.03 2.07 -7.80
N ASN A 59 -7.46 3.14 -7.24
CA ASN A 59 -6.42 3.92 -7.92
C ASN A 59 -5.13 3.10 -8.09
N SER A 60 -4.69 2.40 -7.04
CA SER A 60 -3.52 1.53 -7.09
C SER A 60 -3.70 0.39 -8.11
N LEU A 61 -4.86 -0.28 -8.11
CA LEU A 61 -5.12 -1.33 -9.09
C LEU A 61 -5.09 -0.83 -10.54
N LYS A 62 -5.62 0.35 -10.82
CA LYS A 62 -5.68 0.89 -12.17
C LYS A 62 -4.34 1.42 -12.66
N ASN A 63 -3.58 2.10 -11.79
CA ASN A 63 -2.42 2.87 -12.20
C ASN A 63 -1.07 2.23 -11.82
N TYR A 64 -1.02 1.40 -10.77
CA TYR A 64 0.21 0.91 -10.15
C TYR A 64 0.41 -0.62 -10.23
N THR A 65 -0.30 -1.27 -11.18
CA THR A 65 -0.20 -2.72 -11.43
C THR A 65 0.52 -3.04 -12.73
N TYR A 66 0.11 -2.43 -13.85
CA TYR A 66 0.59 -2.73 -15.19
C TYR A 66 1.51 -1.64 -15.73
N TYR A 67 2.73 -1.59 -15.21
CA TYR A 67 3.74 -0.66 -15.72
C TYR A 67 4.17 -1.03 -17.14
N LYS A 68 4.14 -0.04 -18.03
CA LYS A 68 4.73 -0.12 -19.37
C LYS A 68 5.97 0.78 -19.37
N PHE A 69 7.14 0.16 -19.42
CA PHE A 69 8.41 0.86 -19.51
C PHE A 69 8.82 1.03 -20.96
N ASN A 70 9.39 2.18 -21.30
CA ASN A 70 9.71 2.50 -22.68
C ASN A 70 10.96 1.72 -23.12
N LYS A 71 10.85 1.02 -24.25
CA LYS A 71 11.93 0.24 -24.88
C LYS A 71 12.35 0.87 -26.21
N GLU A 72 12.33 2.20 -26.34
CA GLU A 72 12.88 2.78 -27.55
C GLU A 72 14.35 2.36 -27.67
N LYS A 73 14.65 1.62 -28.74
CA LYS A 73 15.94 1.00 -29.11
C LYS A 73 17.09 2.00 -29.28
N ILE A 74 16.91 3.26 -28.89
CA ILE A 74 17.96 4.25 -28.91
C ILE A 74 18.89 3.85 -27.76
N HIS A 75 19.97 3.16 -28.13
CA HIS A 75 21.07 2.71 -27.28
C HIS A 75 21.08 3.43 -25.93
N SER A 76 20.48 2.84 -24.89
CA SER A 76 20.75 3.29 -23.54
C SER A 76 22.22 2.98 -23.28
N ILE A 77 23.09 3.97 -23.48
CA ILE A 77 24.56 3.86 -23.42
C ILE A 77 25.03 3.26 -22.08
N LYS A 78 24.16 3.26 -21.05
CA LYS A 78 24.44 2.77 -19.70
C LYS A 78 23.48 1.62 -19.35
N ILE A 79 24.04 0.43 -19.21
CA ILE A 79 23.33 -0.81 -18.87
C ILE A 79 23.85 -1.34 -17.54
N ILE A 80 22.96 -1.85 -16.68
CA ILE A 80 23.33 -2.57 -15.45
C ILE A 80 23.41 -4.07 -15.79
N LYS A 81 24.57 -4.69 -15.54
CA LYS A 81 24.84 -6.11 -15.82
C LYS A 81 25.67 -6.77 -14.71
N GLY A 82 25.78 -8.10 -14.77
CA GLY A 82 26.73 -8.89 -13.98
C GLY A 82 26.44 -8.88 -12.48
N LYS A 83 27.48 -8.80 -11.65
CA LYS A 83 27.37 -8.86 -10.17
C LYS A 83 26.50 -7.73 -9.58
N ARG A 84 26.57 -6.53 -10.14
CA ARG A 84 25.78 -5.38 -9.66
C ARG A 84 24.27 -5.63 -9.84
N LEU A 85 23.88 -6.24 -10.95
CA LEU A 85 22.49 -6.61 -11.19
C LEU A 85 22.03 -7.70 -10.21
N LEU A 86 22.89 -8.68 -9.90
CA LEU A 86 22.60 -9.73 -8.93
C LEU A 86 22.25 -9.14 -7.56
N PHE A 87 23.11 -8.27 -7.04
CA PHE A 87 22.86 -7.61 -5.75
C PHE A 87 21.58 -6.79 -5.78
N LEU A 88 21.34 -6.04 -6.85
CA LEU A 88 20.15 -5.21 -6.99
C LEU A 88 18.86 -6.06 -7.03
N VAL A 89 18.88 -7.20 -7.72
CA VAL A 89 17.77 -8.18 -7.75
C VAL A 89 17.54 -8.78 -6.37
N ALA A 90 18.60 -9.27 -5.72
CA ALA A 90 18.50 -9.94 -4.42
C ALA A 90 17.98 -9.01 -3.32
N ILE A 91 18.54 -7.79 -3.21
CA ILE A 91 18.13 -6.81 -2.21
C ILE A 91 16.67 -6.40 -2.42
N ASN A 92 16.25 -6.09 -3.66
CA ASN A 92 14.86 -5.71 -3.93
C ASN A 92 13.88 -6.84 -3.62
N LEU A 93 14.21 -8.09 -3.98
CA LEU A 93 13.34 -9.23 -3.68
C LEU A 93 13.22 -9.47 -2.18
N ILE A 94 14.33 -9.54 -1.46
CA ILE A 94 14.32 -9.77 -0.01
C ILE A 94 13.53 -8.66 0.69
N PHE A 95 13.81 -7.40 0.33
CA PHE A 95 13.14 -6.24 0.93
C PHE A 95 11.63 -6.24 0.64
N LEU A 96 11.22 -6.40 -0.62
CA LEU A 96 9.80 -6.43 -0.99
C LEU A 96 9.08 -7.62 -0.34
N SER A 97 9.69 -8.79 -0.34
CA SER A 97 9.11 -9.98 0.29
C SER A 97 8.97 -9.84 1.80
N TYR A 98 9.95 -9.22 2.46
CA TYR A 98 9.87 -8.89 3.89
C TYR A 98 8.70 -7.95 4.19
N LEU A 99 8.57 -6.85 3.44
CA LEU A 99 7.45 -5.91 3.62
C LEU A 99 6.10 -6.59 3.43
N ILE A 100 5.96 -7.46 2.42
CA ILE A 100 4.72 -8.20 2.17
C ILE A 100 4.45 -9.19 3.31
N ALA A 101 5.48 -9.91 3.77
CA ALA A 101 5.36 -10.87 4.85
C ALA A 101 4.87 -10.21 6.14
N ASP A 102 5.54 -9.13 6.54
CA ASP A 102 5.19 -8.39 7.75
C ASP A 102 3.79 -7.77 7.64
N TYR A 103 3.43 -7.25 6.47
CA TYR A 103 2.10 -6.67 6.25
C TYR A 103 0.96 -7.69 6.31
N ILE A 104 1.19 -8.91 5.81
CA ILE A 104 0.26 -10.02 5.99
C ILE A 104 0.15 -10.39 7.47
N TYR A 105 1.28 -10.43 8.20
CA TYR A 105 1.28 -10.74 9.62
C TYR A 105 0.53 -9.70 10.45
N ILE A 106 0.68 -8.40 10.16
CA ILE A 106 -0.13 -7.34 10.79
C ILE A 106 -1.62 -7.63 10.62
N ASN A 107 -2.07 -8.01 9.42
CA ASN A 107 -3.47 -8.32 9.19
C ASN A 107 -3.96 -9.51 10.04
N PHE A 108 -3.16 -10.58 10.10
CA PHE A 108 -3.49 -11.73 10.95
C PHE A 108 -3.56 -11.33 12.43
N ASP A 109 -2.57 -10.62 12.94
CA ASP A 109 -2.55 -10.16 14.33
C ASP A 109 -3.79 -9.35 14.70
N LEU A 110 -4.22 -8.42 13.84
CA LEU A 110 -5.45 -7.64 14.04
C LEU A 110 -6.71 -8.51 14.04
N ILE A 111 -6.82 -9.50 13.14
CA ILE A 111 -7.95 -10.44 13.09
C ILE A 111 -7.99 -11.31 14.35
N PHE A 112 -6.85 -11.84 14.79
CA PHE A 112 -6.80 -12.68 15.98
C PHE A 112 -7.19 -11.90 17.23
N ASN A 113 -6.66 -10.68 17.40
CA ASN A 113 -7.03 -9.82 18.53
C ASN A 113 -8.52 -9.41 18.51
N LEU A 114 -9.14 -9.31 17.33
CA LEU A 114 -10.57 -9.02 17.17
C LEU A 114 -11.50 -10.16 17.60
N PHE A 115 -11.20 -11.39 17.18
CA PHE A 115 -12.12 -12.53 17.31
C PHE A 115 -11.76 -13.45 18.49
N LEU A 116 -10.52 -13.40 18.96
CA LEU A 116 -9.97 -14.28 19.99
C LEU A 116 -9.22 -13.42 21.02
N GLU A 117 -9.97 -12.54 21.70
CA GLU A 117 -9.43 -11.69 22.78
C GLU A 117 -8.54 -12.51 23.74
N GLY A 118 -7.30 -12.06 23.93
CA GLY A 118 -6.31 -12.71 24.80
C GLY A 118 -5.45 -13.80 24.16
N VAL A 119 -5.66 -14.15 22.88
CA VAL A 119 -4.76 -15.06 22.14
C VAL A 119 -3.76 -14.24 21.31
N ASN A 120 -2.60 -13.95 21.91
CA ASN A 120 -1.51 -13.30 21.19
C ASN A 120 -1.00 -14.24 20.08
N VAL A 121 -1.04 -13.79 18.82
CA VAL A 121 -0.39 -14.53 17.73
C VAL A 121 1.10 -14.54 18.02
N PRO A 122 1.74 -15.71 18.24
CA PRO A 122 3.17 -15.74 18.48
C PRO A 122 3.88 -15.15 17.27
N LYS A 123 4.83 -14.26 17.52
CA LYS A 123 5.68 -13.72 16.46
C LYS A 123 6.37 -14.86 15.75
N PRO A 124 6.38 -14.88 14.40
CA PRO A 124 7.00 -15.96 13.68
C PRO A 124 8.47 -16.02 14.04
N ASP A 125 8.96 -17.21 14.37
CA ASP A 125 10.38 -17.44 14.59
C ASP A 125 11.18 -17.05 13.34
N ILE A 126 12.46 -16.69 13.53
CA ILE A 126 13.35 -16.24 12.44
C ILE A 126 13.34 -17.24 11.27
N LEU A 127 13.32 -18.54 11.55
CA LEU A 127 13.27 -19.59 10.54
C LEU A 127 11.95 -19.58 9.75
N GLN A 128 10.81 -19.43 10.43
CA GLN A 128 9.49 -19.40 9.81
C GLN A 128 9.33 -18.15 8.94
N LEU A 129 9.74 -16.99 9.46
CA LEU A 129 9.73 -15.74 8.72
C LEU A 129 10.64 -15.83 7.48
N SER A 130 11.85 -16.38 7.63
CA SER A 130 12.78 -16.57 6.52
C SER A 130 12.20 -17.47 5.42
N PHE A 131 11.55 -18.56 5.80
CA PHE A 131 10.87 -19.45 4.86
C PHE A 131 9.72 -18.74 4.14
N PHE A 132 8.92 -17.95 4.85
CA PHE A 132 7.83 -17.19 4.25
C PHE A 132 8.32 -16.10 3.28
N ILE A 133 9.37 -15.37 3.64
CA ILE A 133 10.05 -14.41 2.77
C ILE A 133 10.56 -15.10 1.50
N PHE A 134 11.14 -16.30 1.64
CA PHE A 134 11.62 -17.08 0.50
C PHE A 134 10.47 -17.49 -0.45
N LEU A 135 9.35 -17.97 0.09
CA LEU A 135 8.16 -18.32 -0.70
C LEU A 135 7.57 -17.11 -1.45
N ILE A 136 7.47 -15.95 -0.79
CA ILE A 136 7.01 -14.71 -1.42
C ILE A 136 8.00 -14.29 -2.53
N SER A 137 9.30 -14.41 -2.27
CA SER A 137 10.34 -14.05 -3.25
C SER A 137 10.22 -14.89 -4.52
N ILE A 138 10.03 -16.21 -4.39
CA ILE A 138 9.76 -17.10 -5.54
C ILE A 138 8.47 -16.66 -6.26
N SER A 139 7.41 -16.39 -5.50
CA SER A 139 6.13 -15.97 -6.05
C SER A 139 6.22 -14.62 -6.78
N LEU A 140 7.12 -13.72 -6.42
CA LEU A 140 7.31 -12.44 -7.10
C LEU A 140 7.99 -12.55 -8.47
N ILE A 141 8.71 -13.65 -8.74
CA ILE A 141 9.38 -13.89 -10.02
C ILE A 141 8.35 -14.15 -11.12
N PHE A 142 7.32 -14.95 -10.84
CA PHE A 142 6.31 -15.26 -11.85
C PHE A 142 5.32 -14.10 -12.00
N LYS A 143 5.12 -13.70 -13.26
CA LYS A 143 4.27 -12.56 -13.61
C LYS A 143 2.85 -12.69 -13.03
N LYS A 144 2.20 -13.85 -13.14
CA LYS A 144 0.81 -14.08 -12.70
C LYS A 144 0.65 -14.00 -11.17
N SER A 145 1.51 -14.68 -10.42
CA SER A 145 1.50 -14.66 -8.95
C SER A 145 1.86 -13.28 -8.40
N ARG A 146 2.78 -12.55 -9.03
CA ARG A 146 3.08 -11.16 -8.64
C ARG A 146 1.83 -10.26 -8.68
N PHE A 147 0.98 -10.40 -9.70
CA PHE A 147 -0.28 -9.65 -9.76
C PHE A 147 -1.26 -10.08 -8.67
N LEU A 148 -1.29 -11.36 -8.35
CA LEU A 148 -2.13 -11.90 -7.29
C LEU A 148 -1.68 -11.37 -5.92
N LEU A 149 -0.38 -11.39 -5.64
CA LEU A 149 0.21 -10.79 -4.43
C LEU A 149 -0.15 -9.32 -4.31
N LYS A 150 -0.07 -8.57 -5.41
CA LYS A 150 -0.48 -7.16 -5.43
C LYS A 150 -1.93 -6.95 -5.01
N LYS A 151 -2.85 -7.81 -5.47
CA LYS A 151 -4.25 -7.76 -5.07
C LYS A 151 -4.43 -8.10 -3.59
N ILE A 152 -3.74 -9.13 -3.10
CA ILE A 152 -3.80 -9.53 -1.69
C ILE A 152 -3.33 -8.37 -0.79
N ILE A 153 -2.22 -7.71 -1.12
CA ILE A 153 -1.72 -6.55 -0.37
C ILE A 153 -2.77 -5.45 -0.29
N LEU A 154 -3.44 -5.15 -1.41
CA LEU A 154 -4.46 -4.11 -1.44
C LEU A 154 -5.75 -4.50 -0.70
N VAL A 155 -6.12 -5.78 -0.70
CA VAL A 155 -7.20 -6.29 0.15
C VAL A 155 -6.83 -6.18 1.63
N ASN A 156 -5.60 -6.56 2.00
CA ASN A 156 -5.09 -6.39 3.37
C ASN A 156 -5.14 -4.93 3.81
N PHE A 157 -4.80 -4.00 2.91
CA PHE A 157 -4.89 -2.57 3.20
C PHE A 157 -6.31 -2.10 3.50
N ILE A 158 -7.31 -2.54 2.73
CA ILE A 158 -8.71 -2.24 3.00
C ILE A 158 -9.11 -2.81 4.36
N LEU A 159 -8.79 -4.08 4.63
CA LEU A 159 -9.16 -4.75 5.88
C LEU A 159 -8.57 -4.04 7.10
N ILE A 160 -7.27 -3.71 7.06
CA ILE A 160 -6.60 -2.97 8.14
C ILE A 160 -7.25 -1.60 8.31
N SER A 161 -7.53 -0.88 7.21
CA SER A 161 -8.13 0.47 7.30
C SER A 161 -9.54 0.44 7.90
N ILE A 162 -10.37 -0.54 7.50
CA ILE A 162 -11.72 -0.72 8.07
C ILE A 162 -11.61 -1.07 9.56
N TYR A 163 -10.63 -1.89 9.94
CA TYR A 163 -10.40 -2.23 11.33
C TYR A 163 -10.00 -1.03 12.18
N LEU A 164 -9.01 -0.25 11.71
CA LEU A 164 -8.59 0.97 12.39
C LEU A 164 -9.75 1.96 12.53
N TRP A 165 -10.59 2.08 11.49
CA TRP A 165 -11.79 2.91 11.54
C TRP A 165 -12.79 2.43 12.59
N HIS A 166 -13.03 1.12 12.68
CA HIS A 166 -13.89 0.54 13.69
C HIS A 166 -13.40 0.83 15.12
N LEU A 167 -12.10 0.67 15.36
CA LEU A 167 -11.48 1.00 16.65
C LEU A 167 -11.64 2.48 16.99
N GLN A 168 -11.43 3.37 16.01
CA GLN A 168 -11.57 4.82 16.19
C GLN A 168 -13.00 5.22 16.54
N ILE A 169 -14.02 4.65 15.90
CA ILE A 169 -15.41 4.96 16.23
C ILE A 169 -15.77 4.50 17.66
N ASN A 170 -15.30 3.32 18.05
CA ASN A 170 -15.62 2.73 19.34
C ASN A 170 -14.70 3.22 20.49
N ASN A 171 -13.78 4.16 20.22
CA ASN A 171 -12.79 4.65 21.19
C ASN A 171 -12.00 3.52 21.89
N ILE A 172 -11.68 2.45 21.16
CA ILE A 172 -10.89 1.34 21.68
C ILE A 172 -9.41 1.70 21.53
N SER A 173 -8.66 1.73 22.63
CA SER A 173 -7.23 1.99 22.57
C SER A 173 -6.49 0.79 21.98
N VAL A 174 -5.57 1.08 21.06
CA VAL A 174 -4.64 0.10 20.50
C VAL A 174 -3.37 0.19 21.32
N ASP A 175 -3.19 -0.79 22.19
CA ASP A 175 -2.04 -0.85 23.10
C ASP A 175 -0.89 -1.65 22.44
N ASP A 176 0.20 -1.84 23.18
CA ASP A 176 1.43 -2.54 22.77
C ASP A 176 1.23 -4.02 22.40
N GLN A 177 0.04 -4.55 22.64
CA GLN A 177 -0.38 -5.90 22.25
C GLN A 177 -0.47 -6.07 20.73
N PHE A 178 -0.78 -5.01 19.99
CA PHE A 178 -0.88 -5.08 18.53
C PHE A 178 0.49 -4.98 17.87
N HIS A 179 0.80 -5.85 16.91
CA HIS A 179 2.07 -5.84 16.20
C HIS A 179 2.29 -4.55 15.38
N ILE A 180 1.21 -3.91 14.92
CA ILE A 180 1.28 -2.60 14.26
C ILE A 180 1.84 -1.51 15.19
N TYR A 181 1.73 -1.70 16.51
CA TYR A 181 2.27 -0.78 17.51
C TYR A 181 3.80 -0.70 17.44
N ARG A 182 4.51 -1.68 16.88
CA ARG A 182 5.98 -1.59 16.69
C ARG A 182 6.42 -0.41 15.82
N TYR A 183 5.49 0.16 15.06
CA TYR A 183 5.72 1.32 14.21
C TYR A 183 5.34 2.66 14.89
N PHE A 184 5.12 2.67 16.22
CA PHE A 184 4.56 3.76 17.05
C PHE A 184 5.30 5.12 17.08
N GLY A 185 6.31 5.34 16.23
CA GLY A 185 6.86 6.69 16.07
C GLY A 185 5.81 7.72 15.62
N LEU A 186 4.67 7.24 15.10
CA LEU A 186 3.53 8.02 14.66
C LEU A 186 2.29 7.62 15.48
N ASN A 187 1.68 8.56 16.21
CA ASN A 187 0.46 8.33 17.00
C ASN A 187 -0.80 8.03 16.13
N ASP A 188 -0.65 7.87 14.82
CA ASP A 188 -1.75 7.62 13.88
C ASP A 188 -1.51 6.32 13.11
N LEU A 189 -2.29 5.30 13.46
CA LEU A 189 -2.24 3.97 12.85
C LEU A 189 -2.65 3.97 11.37
N ASN A 190 -3.53 4.90 10.96
CA ASN A 190 -3.90 5.01 9.54
C ASN A 190 -2.70 5.49 8.73
N LEU A 191 -1.95 6.47 9.24
CA LEU A 191 -0.70 6.92 8.61
C LEU A 191 0.34 5.80 8.53
N ILE A 192 0.50 5.00 9.59
CA ILE A 192 1.38 3.82 9.56
C ILE A 192 0.96 2.85 8.44
N ASN A 193 -0.33 2.52 8.36
CA ASN A 193 -0.85 1.62 7.32
C ASN A 193 -0.56 2.14 5.90
N ILE A 194 -0.68 3.45 5.69
CA ILE A 194 -0.36 4.11 4.42
C ILE A 194 1.13 4.07 4.13
N PHE A 195 1.98 4.39 5.10
CA PHE A 195 3.44 4.37 4.91
C PHE A 195 3.94 2.98 4.53
N ILE A 196 3.41 1.92 5.17
CA ILE A 196 3.73 0.54 4.79
C ILE A 196 3.30 0.28 3.35
N LEU A 197 2.08 0.68 2.96
CA LEU A 197 1.60 0.52 1.58
C LEU A 197 2.48 1.28 0.58
N VAL A 198 2.89 2.52 0.89
CA VAL A 198 3.79 3.33 0.04
C VAL A 198 5.14 2.63 -0.16
N ALA A 199 5.74 2.10 0.91
CA ALA A 199 6.98 1.36 0.83
C ALA A 199 6.86 0.12 -0.07
N ILE A 200 5.74 -0.60 0.02
CA ILE A 200 5.44 -1.74 -0.85
C ILE A 200 5.25 -1.27 -2.31
N GLU A 201 4.52 -0.19 -2.57
CA GLU A 201 4.29 0.35 -3.92
C GLU A 201 5.60 0.70 -4.63
N ILE A 202 6.48 1.43 -3.94
CA ILE A 202 7.79 1.84 -4.47
C ILE A 202 8.65 0.62 -4.76
N SER A 203 8.69 -0.34 -3.83
CA SER A 203 9.46 -1.57 -3.99
C SER A 203 8.92 -2.43 -5.13
N PHE A 204 7.59 -2.50 -5.27
CA PHE A 204 6.91 -3.24 -6.33
C PHE A 204 7.10 -2.60 -7.72
N TYR A 205 7.09 -1.26 -7.80
CA TYR A 205 7.45 -0.53 -9.01
C TYR A 205 8.89 -0.86 -9.43
N THR A 206 9.83 -0.78 -8.48
CA THR A 206 11.25 -1.07 -8.73
C THR A 206 11.44 -2.50 -9.21
N TRP A 207 10.79 -3.48 -8.55
CA TRP A 207 10.79 -4.87 -8.97
C TRP A 207 10.19 -5.05 -10.38
N SER A 208 9.09 -4.37 -10.69
CA SER A 208 8.44 -4.42 -12.00
C SER A 208 9.34 -3.91 -13.12
N PHE A 209 10.17 -2.89 -12.85
CA PHE A 209 11.15 -2.37 -13.80
C PHE A 209 12.28 -3.36 -14.07
N ILE A 210 12.87 -3.92 -12.99
CA ILE A 210 13.97 -4.89 -13.08
C ILE A 210 13.53 -6.14 -13.85
N SER A 211 12.35 -6.66 -13.53
CA SER A 211 11.79 -7.89 -14.12
C SER A 211 11.02 -7.66 -15.43
N TYR A 212 11.16 -6.50 -16.06
CA TYR A 212 10.38 -6.18 -17.24
C TYR A 212 10.80 -6.98 -18.47
N LYS A 213 9.86 -7.73 -19.06
CA LYS A 213 10.08 -8.54 -20.27
C LYS A 213 11.30 -9.46 -20.12
N THR A 214 12.31 -9.32 -20.98
CA THR A 214 13.51 -10.17 -21.05
C THR A 214 14.66 -9.68 -20.18
N ASN A 215 14.49 -8.62 -19.38
CA ASN A 215 15.59 -8.02 -18.63
C ASN A 215 16.30 -9.02 -17.68
N LEU A 216 15.52 -9.91 -17.04
CA LEU A 216 16.07 -10.95 -16.17
C LEU A 216 16.64 -12.15 -16.95
N SER A 217 16.05 -12.54 -18.07
CA SER A 217 16.58 -13.62 -18.91
C SER A 217 17.90 -13.23 -19.58
N ASP A 218 17.98 -11.99 -20.05
CA ASP A 218 19.14 -11.43 -20.74
C ASP A 218 20.22 -10.97 -19.74
N TRP A 219 19.89 -10.96 -18.44
CA TRP A 219 20.70 -10.44 -17.34
C TRP A 219 21.19 -9.00 -17.56
N ILE A 220 20.29 -8.17 -18.10
CA ILE A 220 20.54 -6.84 -18.61
C ILE A 220 19.36 -5.93 -18.26
N VAL A 221 19.60 -4.89 -17.46
CA VAL A 221 18.61 -3.85 -17.16
C VAL A 221 19.08 -2.51 -17.73
N PRO A 222 18.31 -1.87 -18.63
CA PRO A 222 18.62 -0.53 -19.10
C PRO A 222 18.45 0.49 -17.97
N LYS A 223 19.21 1.59 -18.00
CA LYS A 223 18.97 2.71 -17.08
C LYS A 223 17.59 3.33 -17.36
N PRO A 224 16.79 3.69 -16.34
CA PRO A 224 15.47 4.29 -16.54
C PRO A 224 15.55 5.60 -17.34
N GLN A 225 14.63 5.77 -18.28
CA GLN A 225 14.46 7.00 -19.06
C GLN A 225 13.50 7.97 -18.36
N LYS A 226 13.45 9.23 -18.81
CA LYS A 226 12.53 10.25 -18.24
C LYS A 226 11.08 9.76 -18.20
N GLY A 227 10.62 9.07 -19.25
CA GLY A 227 9.27 8.51 -19.31
C GLY A 227 9.00 7.41 -18.29
N ASP A 228 10.01 6.64 -17.89
CA ASP A 228 9.86 5.57 -16.90
C ASP A 228 9.69 6.12 -15.49
N VAL A 229 10.21 7.32 -15.21
CA VAL A 229 10.12 8.00 -13.90
C VAL A 229 8.73 8.62 -13.65
N ILE A 230 7.94 8.88 -14.70
CA ILE A 230 6.61 9.50 -14.56
C ILE A 230 5.67 8.66 -13.66
N PRO A 231 5.51 7.34 -13.85
CA PRO A 231 4.73 6.50 -12.94
C PRO A 231 5.20 6.58 -11.48
N PHE A 232 6.51 6.64 -11.24
CA PHE A 232 7.06 6.77 -9.89
C PHE A 232 6.62 8.08 -9.25
N LEU A 233 6.77 9.22 -9.94
CA LEU A 233 6.30 10.52 -9.45
C LEU A 233 4.79 10.53 -9.19
N ASN A 234 3.99 9.86 -10.03
CA ASN A 234 2.55 9.75 -9.82
C ASN A 234 2.19 8.97 -8.55
N ILE A 235 2.98 7.95 -8.16
CA ILE A 235 2.82 7.26 -6.87
C ILE A 235 3.06 8.27 -5.75
N PHE A 236 4.19 8.98 -5.77
CA PHE A 236 4.54 9.96 -4.74
C PHE A 236 3.49 11.04 -4.57
N ILE A 237 3.05 11.67 -5.67
CA ILE A 237 2.04 12.73 -5.63
C ILE A 237 0.74 12.19 -5.05
N PHE A 238 0.24 11.06 -5.54
CA PHE A 238 -1.02 10.50 -5.06
C PHE A 238 -0.99 10.21 -3.56
N TYR A 239 0.03 9.49 -3.08
CA TYR A 239 0.13 9.12 -1.67
C TYR A 239 0.44 10.31 -0.76
N PHE A 240 1.12 11.34 -1.25
CA PHE A 240 1.30 12.59 -0.51
C PHE A 240 -0.05 13.23 -0.12
N PHE A 241 -1.01 13.29 -1.05
CA PHE A 241 -2.35 13.80 -0.73
C PHE A 241 -3.15 12.86 0.19
N ILE A 242 -2.94 11.54 0.10
CA ILE A 242 -3.53 10.59 1.06
C ILE A 242 -2.95 10.79 2.46
N ILE A 243 -1.65 11.07 2.60
CA ILE A 243 -1.06 11.41 3.90
C ILE A 243 -1.67 12.70 4.46
N ILE A 244 -1.84 13.73 3.62
CA ILE A 244 -2.52 14.97 4.01
C ILE A 244 -3.95 14.68 4.48
N TYR A 245 -4.70 13.82 3.77
CA TYR A 245 -6.06 13.42 4.15
C TYR A 245 -6.14 12.93 5.59
N TYR A 246 -5.30 11.95 5.96
CA TYR A 246 -5.35 11.37 7.31
C TYR A 246 -4.77 12.29 8.37
N SER A 247 -3.80 13.15 8.00
CA SER A 247 -3.27 14.19 8.88
C SER A 247 -4.30 15.29 9.19
N ILE A 248 -5.26 15.54 8.30
CA ILE A 248 -6.38 16.48 8.55
C ILE A 248 -7.49 15.79 9.33
N LEU A 249 -7.69 14.48 9.14
CA LEU A 249 -8.76 13.72 9.78
C LEU A 249 -8.50 13.54 11.29
N THR A 250 -7.25 13.29 11.65
CA THR A 250 -6.78 13.30 13.05
C THR A 250 -6.97 14.66 13.72
#